data_AF-A0A366QKB7-F1
#
_entry.id   AF-A0A366QKB7-F1
#
_cell.length_a   1.000
_cell.length_b   1.000
_cell.length_c   1.000
_cell.angle_alpha   90.00
_cell.angle_beta   90.00
_cell.angle_gamma   90.00
#
_symmetry.space_group_name_H-M   'P 1'
#
loop_
_entity.id
_entity.type
_entity.pdbx_description
1 polymer ?
#
loop_
_entity_poly.entity_id
_entity_poly.type
_entity_poly.pdbx_seq_one_letter_code
_entity_poly.pdbx_strand_id
1 'polypeptide(L)'
;MTTPSDEPTTDICQCTKVKEACESEGDDPGTTVICPGCHLEEATAKEREEQEALPDDKRIYAAFKNSPSLMRIAAQEPGEQSIRLVIRKRQKGQQSSAKDARKLVKEYGTTPIVTSLKGMLSEGVFTCTDVAKRRFPDLFPKEQVSNHEEGQESAAGRPSTKDMELLGGECNQLNEEAGDSRGNHSFPNLEHACFSFAQREMQQALDRNDHSCAESISLQTWIDLFQNNKTFETEDNAESLSNLLRSVGKIQNIAIHRLDLNFFQANQFLLNAEEFIRLLDTPMYLDAVKPLRERIGEVLLMADRATASINNEADGKVAEIEAQRERLNREEEDVKRVRSEGLNNIRDSIERDIFAAMRQAKDALPDIGLAENR
;
A
#
# COMPACT_ATOMS: atom_id res chain seq x y z
N MET A 1 -18.35 84.67 -46.42
CA MET A 1 -17.16 84.86 -47.27
C MET A 1 -16.13 83.82 -46.86
N THR A 2 -15.55 83.14 -47.85
CA THR A 2 -14.27 82.39 -47.83
C THR A 2 -14.12 81.15 -46.93
N THR A 3 -14.22 79.97 -47.55
CA THR A 3 -13.22 78.86 -47.45
C THR A 3 -11.96 79.23 -48.29
N PRO A 4 -10.85 78.46 -48.36
CA PRO A 4 -10.36 77.23 -47.67
C PRO A 4 -8.92 77.41 -47.08
N SER A 5 -8.30 76.43 -46.38
CA SER A 5 -7.18 75.54 -46.79
C SER A 5 -6.28 75.33 -45.53
N ASP A 6 -5.66 74.20 -45.13
CA ASP A 6 -5.05 73.07 -45.85
C ASP A 6 -5.05 71.76 -45.01
N GLU A 7 -5.11 70.63 -45.72
CA GLU A 7 -4.85 69.21 -45.36
C GLU A 7 -3.33 68.90 -45.31
N PRO A 8 -2.84 67.63 -45.12
CA PRO A 8 -3.25 66.52 -44.25
C PRO A 8 -2.04 65.84 -43.54
N THR A 9 -2.26 64.97 -42.54
CA THR A 9 -1.43 63.76 -42.38
C THR A 9 -2.17 62.69 -41.56
N THR A 10 -2.50 61.62 -42.26
CA THR A 10 -2.82 60.28 -41.75
C THR A 10 -1.73 59.75 -40.84
N ASP A 11 -2.12 59.12 -39.72
CA ASP A 11 -1.85 57.70 -39.54
C ASP A 11 -2.75 57.12 -38.44
N ILE A 12 -3.70 56.30 -38.89
CA ILE A 12 -4.61 55.54 -38.04
C ILE A 12 -3.99 54.15 -37.86
N CYS A 13 -3.46 53.85 -36.69
CA CYS A 13 -3.11 52.47 -36.32
C CYS A 13 -4.37 51.74 -35.83
N GLN A 14 -4.91 50.83 -36.64
CA GLN A 14 -6.01 49.90 -36.28
C GLN A 14 -5.47 48.49 -36.09
N CYS A 15 -4.81 48.22 -34.96
CA CYS A 15 -4.43 46.84 -34.60
C CYS A 15 -5.69 46.03 -34.24
N THR A 16 -6.22 45.29 -35.21
CA THR A 16 -7.12 44.15 -34.98
C THR A 16 -6.82 43.09 -36.04
N LYS A 17 -5.83 42.23 -35.77
CA LYS A 17 -5.46 41.01 -36.52
C LYS A 17 -6.02 40.91 -37.97
N VAL A 18 -5.40 41.64 -38.89
CA VAL A 18 -5.22 41.23 -40.30
C VAL A 18 -3.98 40.33 -40.29
N LYS A 19 -4.10 38.99 -40.30
CA LYS A 19 -4.33 38.04 -41.40
C LYS A 19 -3.18 38.04 -42.44
N GLU A 20 -2.54 36.86 -42.52
CA GLU A 20 -1.45 36.43 -43.44
C GLU A 20 -0.06 37.01 -43.13
N ALA A 21 1.07 36.32 -43.30
CA ALA A 21 1.47 34.92 -43.32
C ALA A 21 3.01 35.00 -43.37
N CYS A 22 3.74 34.45 -42.41
CA CYS A 22 5.17 34.19 -42.57
C CYS A 22 5.50 32.88 -41.86
N GLU A 23 5.69 31.84 -42.68
CA GLU A 23 6.38 30.63 -42.29
C GLU A 23 7.86 30.97 -42.08
N SER A 24 8.39 30.65 -40.89
CA SER A 24 9.82 30.41 -40.72
C SER A 24 10.05 29.51 -39.51
N GLU A 25 10.60 28.33 -39.78
CA GLU A 25 11.14 27.38 -38.81
C GLU A 25 12.31 28.01 -38.03
N GLY A 26 12.37 27.79 -36.72
CA GLY A 26 13.51 28.19 -35.88
C GLY A 26 13.11 28.42 -34.42
N ASP A 27 13.46 27.47 -33.56
CA ASP A 27 13.33 27.54 -32.11
C ASP A 27 14.18 28.67 -31.50
N ASP A 28 13.55 29.64 -30.83
CA ASP A 28 14.15 30.40 -29.71
C ASP A 28 13.04 31.00 -28.81
N PRO A 29 12.92 30.61 -27.54
CA PRO A 29 11.89 31.13 -26.64
C PRO A 29 12.38 32.42 -25.98
N GLY A 30 12.15 33.58 -26.61
CA GLY A 30 12.49 34.84 -25.93
C GLY A 30 12.34 36.16 -26.69
N THR A 31 11.85 36.20 -27.93
CA THR A 31 11.80 37.47 -28.68
C THR A 31 10.41 38.12 -28.61
N THR A 32 10.29 39.23 -27.88
CA THR A 32 9.12 40.12 -27.93
C THR A 32 9.12 40.89 -29.26
N VAL A 33 8.02 40.78 -30.02
CA VAL A 33 7.85 41.49 -31.29
C VAL A 33 7.14 42.82 -31.01
N ILE A 34 7.85 43.94 -31.21
CA ILE A 34 7.29 45.29 -31.06
C ILE A 34 6.60 45.70 -32.36
N CYS A 35 5.35 46.15 -32.30
CA CYS A 35 4.64 46.69 -33.46
C CYS A 35 5.28 48.03 -33.91
N PRO A 36 5.78 48.15 -35.15
CA PRO A 36 6.47 49.35 -35.62
C PRO A 36 5.54 50.57 -35.82
N GLY A 37 4.22 50.41 -35.72
CA GLY A 37 3.27 51.51 -35.87
C GLY A 37 2.94 52.27 -34.58
N CYS A 38 3.12 51.65 -33.40
CA CYS A 38 2.74 52.29 -32.12
C CYS A 38 3.75 52.11 -30.98
N HIS A 39 4.85 51.38 -31.18
CA HIS A 39 5.91 51.17 -30.19
C HIS A 39 5.46 50.61 -28.83
N LEU A 40 4.22 50.11 -28.69
CA LEU A 40 3.79 49.44 -27.47
C LEU A 40 4.26 47.97 -27.47
N GLU A 41 4.86 47.57 -26.36
CA GLU A 41 5.16 46.17 -26.05
C GLU A 41 3.84 45.40 -25.89
N GLU A 42 3.56 44.49 -26.82
CA GLU A 42 2.40 43.60 -26.73
C GLU A 42 2.73 42.50 -25.72
N ALA A 43 2.51 42.78 -24.44
CA ALA A 43 2.51 41.74 -23.41
C ALA A 43 1.47 40.70 -23.83
N THR A 44 1.91 39.48 -24.12
CA THR A 44 1.03 38.34 -24.37
C THR A 44 0.19 38.10 -23.11
N ALA A 45 -0.95 38.78 -23.03
CA ALA A 45 -1.99 38.55 -22.05
C ALA A 45 -2.66 37.21 -22.38
N LYS A 46 -1.96 36.13 -22.04
CA LYS A 46 -2.54 34.80 -21.91
C LYS A 46 -1.89 34.05 -20.74
N GLU A 47 -1.73 34.72 -19.61
CA GLU A 47 -1.81 34.04 -18.31
C GLU A 47 -3.29 33.89 -17.96
N ARG A 48 -4.00 33.07 -18.74
CA ARG A 48 -4.96 32.20 -18.09
C ARG A 48 -4.09 31.10 -17.52
N GLU A 49 -3.82 31.16 -16.23
CA GLU A 49 -3.57 29.95 -15.45
C GLU A 49 -4.79 29.04 -15.68
N GLU A 50 -4.78 28.28 -16.78
CA GLU A 50 -5.29 26.92 -16.74
C GLU A 50 -4.39 26.22 -15.72
N GLN A 51 -4.73 26.37 -14.44
CA GLN A 51 -4.44 25.34 -13.46
C GLN A 51 -5.08 24.09 -14.05
N GLU A 52 -4.31 23.34 -14.85
CA GLU A 52 -4.63 22.00 -15.29
C GLU A 52 -5.05 21.28 -14.01
N ALA A 53 -6.36 21.06 -13.85
CA ALA A 53 -6.90 20.48 -12.64
C ALA A 53 -6.21 19.12 -12.47
N LEU A 54 -5.24 19.04 -11.56
CA LEU A 54 -4.47 17.83 -11.40
C LEU A 54 -5.43 16.72 -10.95
N PRO A 55 -5.32 15.52 -11.55
CA PRO A 55 -6.18 14.42 -11.16
C PRO A 55 -5.93 14.08 -9.69
N ASP A 56 -7.01 13.97 -8.91
CA ASP A 56 -6.93 13.57 -7.50
C ASP A 56 -6.24 12.19 -7.39
N ASP A 57 -5.08 12.18 -6.75
CA ASP A 57 -4.25 10.99 -6.52
C ASP A 57 -5.06 9.85 -5.88
N LYS A 58 -6.05 10.16 -5.03
CA LYS A 58 -6.95 9.16 -4.42
C LYS A 58 -7.80 8.45 -5.46
N ARG A 59 -8.34 9.18 -6.44
CA ARG A 59 -9.11 8.62 -7.57
C ARG A 59 -8.21 7.76 -8.47
N ILE A 60 -6.98 8.20 -8.70
CA ILE A 60 -6.00 7.44 -9.48
C ILE A 60 -5.65 6.14 -8.76
N TYR A 61 -5.30 6.21 -7.47
CA TYR A 61 -5.00 5.04 -6.67
C TYR A 61 -6.17 4.03 -6.69
N ALA A 62 -7.41 4.47 -6.48
CA ALA A 62 -8.58 3.60 -6.53
C ALA A 62 -8.75 2.89 -7.89
N ALA A 63 -8.52 3.60 -9.01
CA ALA A 63 -8.63 3.02 -10.35
C ALA A 63 -7.52 2.00 -10.65
N PHE A 64 -6.34 2.18 -10.06
CA PHE A 64 -5.13 1.44 -10.42
C PHE A 64 -4.62 0.43 -9.38
N LYS A 65 -5.07 0.48 -8.12
CA LYS A 65 -4.56 -0.36 -7.00
C LYS A 65 -4.57 -1.87 -7.28
N ASN A 66 -5.58 -2.35 -8.01
CA ASN A 66 -5.71 -3.78 -8.35
C ASN A 66 -5.23 -4.07 -9.78
N SER A 67 -4.19 -3.39 -10.26
CA SER A 67 -3.67 -3.56 -11.63
C SER A 67 -2.42 -4.44 -11.62
N PRO A 68 -2.49 -5.71 -12.09
CA PRO A 68 -1.33 -6.60 -12.12
C PRO A 68 -0.18 -6.07 -12.99
N SER A 69 -0.52 -5.30 -14.04
CA SER A 69 0.50 -4.68 -14.90
C SER A 69 1.17 -3.49 -14.22
N LEU A 70 0.48 -2.79 -13.32
CA LEU A 70 1.08 -1.70 -12.54
C LEU A 70 2.02 -2.26 -11.47
N MET A 71 1.57 -3.28 -10.73
CA MET A 71 2.38 -3.93 -9.68
C MET A 71 3.71 -4.45 -10.22
N ARG A 72 3.69 -5.06 -11.42
CA ARG A 72 4.89 -5.58 -12.08
C ARG A 72 5.94 -4.50 -12.38
N ILE A 73 5.50 -3.30 -12.74
CA ILE A 73 6.40 -2.20 -13.09
C ILE A 73 6.77 -1.34 -11.88
N ALA A 74 6.00 -1.40 -10.79
CA ALA A 74 6.22 -0.61 -9.58
C ALA A 74 7.55 -0.92 -8.88
N ALA A 75 8.11 -2.12 -9.09
CA ALA A 75 9.38 -2.54 -8.50
C ALA A 75 10.63 -2.11 -9.30
N GLN A 76 10.50 -1.39 -10.43
CA GLN A 76 11.59 -1.18 -11.39
C GLN A 76 11.74 0.26 -11.90
N GLU A 77 11.38 1.28 -11.10
CA GLU A 77 11.40 2.71 -11.49
C GLU A 77 10.93 2.94 -12.94
N PRO A 78 9.64 2.70 -13.23
CA PRO A 78 9.21 2.52 -14.60
C PRO A 78 9.24 3.82 -15.39
N GLY A 79 9.85 3.77 -16.58
CA GLY A 79 9.78 4.85 -17.55
C GLY A 79 8.35 5.18 -17.98
N GLU A 80 8.11 6.41 -18.44
CA GLU A 80 6.77 6.91 -18.79
C GLU A 80 6.02 6.02 -19.80
N GLN A 81 6.73 5.41 -20.75
CA GLN A 81 6.13 4.54 -21.75
C GLN A 81 5.52 3.27 -21.13
N SER A 82 6.16 2.72 -20.09
CA SER A 82 5.63 1.58 -19.34
C SER A 82 4.34 1.96 -18.61
N ILE A 83 4.30 3.13 -17.99
CA ILE A 83 3.11 3.65 -17.31
C ILE A 83 1.98 3.88 -18.32
N ARG A 84 2.26 4.49 -19.48
CA ARG A 84 1.28 4.67 -20.57
C ARG A 84 0.70 3.33 -21.05
N LEU A 85 1.52 2.29 -21.15
CA LEU A 85 1.06 0.96 -21.52
C LEU A 85 0.11 0.37 -20.47
N VAL A 86 0.40 0.57 -19.18
CA VAL A 86 -0.48 0.14 -18.08
C VAL A 86 -1.82 0.86 -18.14
N ILE A 87 -1.84 2.17 -18.38
CA ILE A 87 -3.09 2.95 -18.54
C ILE A 87 -3.92 2.37 -19.69
N ARG A 88 -3.31 2.15 -20.87
CA ARG A 88 -4.01 1.56 -22.02
C ARG A 88 -4.54 0.16 -21.74
N LYS A 89 -3.76 -0.69 -21.07
CA LYS A 89 -4.22 -2.04 -20.67
C LYS A 89 -5.40 -1.96 -19.70
N ARG A 90 -5.34 -1.06 -18.72
CA ARG A 90 -6.41 -0.86 -17.73
C ARG A 90 -7.71 -0.42 -18.38
N GLN A 91 -7.65 0.42 -19.42
CA GLN A 91 -8.83 0.88 -20.16
C GLN A 91 -9.52 -0.19 -21.02
N LYS A 92 -8.86 -1.32 -21.33
CA LYS A 92 -9.41 -2.36 -22.23
C LYS A 92 -10.33 -3.38 -21.53
N GLY A 93 -10.41 -3.37 -20.19
CA GLY A 93 -11.23 -4.31 -19.42
C GLY A 93 -12.72 -3.96 -19.35
N GLN A 94 -13.53 -4.94 -18.90
CA GLN A 94 -14.96 -4.78 -18.56
C GLN A 94 -15.21 -4.44 -17.08
N GLN A 95 -14.20 -4.55 -16.22
CA GLN A 95 -14.30 -4.28 -14.77
C GLN A 95 -14.59 -2.81 -14.46
N SER A 96 -15.11 -2.53 -13.25
CA SER A 96 -15.36 -1.16 -12.74
C SER A 96 -14.12 -0.28 -12.84
N SER A 97 -12.96 -0.82 -12.47
CA SER A 97 -11.67 -0.14 -12.57
C SER A 97 -11.27 0.29 -13.99
N ALA A 98 -11.73 -0.43 -15.02
CA ALA A 98 -11.53 -0.05 -16.41
C ALA A 98 -12.43 1.13 -16.82
N LYS A 99 -13.66 1.20 -16.27
CA LYS A 99 -14.55 2.36 -16.45
C LYS A 99 -13.96 3.60 -15.76
N ASP A 100 -13.42 3.44 -14.55
CA ASP A 100 -12.79 4.53 -13.79
C ASP A 100 -11.54 5.05 -14.50
N ALA A 101 -10.69 4.17 -15.01
CA ALA A 101 -9.53 4.56 -15.82
C ALA A 101 -9.92 5.27 -17.13
N ARG A 102 -10.99 4.84 -17.81
CA ARG A 102 -11.52 5.54 -19.00
C ARG A 102 -12.04 6.94 -18.65
N LYS A 103 -12.74 7.08 -17.53
CA LYS A 103 -13.23 8.37 -17.04
C LYS A 103 -12.08 9.32 -16.72
N LEU A 104 -11.09 8.86 -15.96
CA LEU A 104 -9.91 9.66 -15.61
C LEU A 104 -9.16 10.17 -16.85
N VAL A 105 -8.89 9.29 -17.82
CA VAL A 105 -8.18 9.68 -19.05
C VAL A 105 -9.01 10.65 -19.90
N LYS A 106 -10.34 10.54 -19.90
CA LYS A 106 -11.23 11.49 -20.59
C LYS A 106 -11.24 12.86 -19.92
N GLU A 107 -11.16 12.89 -18.60
CA GLU A 107 -11.27 14.11 -17.78
C GLU A 107 -9.96 14.89 -17.71
N TYR A 108 -8.82 14.19 -17.60
CA TYR A 108 -7.52 14.79 -17.32
C TYR A 108 -6.46 14.54 -18.40
N GLY A 109 -6.78 13.74 -19.42
CA GLY A 109 -5.78 13.27 -20.38
C GLY A 109 -4.82 12.23 -19.80
N THR A 110 -3.90 11.73 -20.62
CA THR A 110 -2.96 10.68 -20.19
C THR A 110 -1.74 11.24 -19.46
N THR A 111 -1.25 12.42 -19.85
CA THR A 111 -0.01 12.99 -19.33
C THR A 111 -0.08 13.29 -17.82
N PRO A 112 -1.10 14.00 -17.30
CA PRO A 112 -1.18 14.28 -15.87
C PRO A 112 -1.31 13.01 -15.02
N ILE A 113 -2.02 12.01 -15.54
CA ILE A 113 -2.15 10.69 -14.88
C ILE A 113 -0.81 9.96 -14.83
N VAL A 114 0.00 10.03 -15.90
CA VAL A 114 1.36 9.45 -15.91
C VAL A 114 2.24 10.11 -14.86
N THR A 115 2.19 11.44 -14.75
CA THR A 115 2.95 12.21 -13.76
C THR A 115 2.56 11.81 -12.34
N SER A 116 1.27 11.81 -11.99
CA SER A 116 0.80 11.37 -10.67
C SER A 116 1.13 9.91 -10.38
N LEU A 117 0.95 9.01 -11.34
CA LEU A 117 1.33 7.60 -11.18
C LEU A 117 2.82 7.45 -10.93
N LYS A 118 3.67 8.20 -11.63
CA LYS A 118 5.12 8.17 -11.43
C LYS A 118 5.50 8.58 -10.00
N GLY A 119 4.92 9.68 -9.49
CA GLY A 119 5.14 10.13 -8.11
C GLY A 119 4.69 9.11 -7.06
N MET A 120 3.48 8.56 -7.22
CA MET A 120 2.98 7.51 -6.31
C MET A 120 3.80 6.22 -6.38
N LEU A 121 4.36 5.87 -7.54
CA LEU A 121 5.22 4.69 -7.68
C LEU A 121 6.58 4.92 -7.01
N SER A 122 7.20 6.11 -7.14
CA SER A 122 8.45 6.43 -6.44
C SER A 122 8.30 6.42 -4.92
N GLU A 123 7.11 6.73 -4.41
CA GLU A 123 6.83 6.68 -2.98
C GLU A 123 6.42 5.28 -2.47
N GLY A 124 6.32 4.28 -3.35
CA GLY A 124 5.94 2.92 -2.97
C GLY A 124 4.47 2.77 -2.56
N VAL A 125 3.60 3.70 -2.96
CA VAL A 125 2.16 3.70 -2.63
C VAL A 125 1.46 2.44 -3.14
N PHE A 126 1.91 1.88 -4.26
CA PHE A 126 1.32 0.66 -4.82
C PHE A 126 1.98 -0.63 -4.33
N THR A 127 3.18 -0.56 -3.73
CA THR A 127 3.93 -1.74 -3.26
C THR A 127 3.80 -1.96 -1.76
N CYS A 128 3.51 -0.92 -0.97
CA CYS A 128 3.35 -1.00 0.48
C CYS A 128 1.94 -0.55 0.91
N THR A 129 1.16 -1.48 1.44
CA THR A 129 -0.19 -1.21 1.97
C THR A 129 -0.17 -0.15 3.07
N ASP A 130 0.88 -0.10 3.92
CA ASP A 130 0.96 0.88 5.00
C ASP A 130 1.30 2.28 4.52
N VAL A 131 2.04 2.40 3.41
CA VAL A 131 2.24 3.69 2.72
C VAL A 131 0.91 4.16 2.11
N ALA A 132 0.19 3.26 1.43
CA ALA A 132 -1.13 3.57 0.88
C ALA A 132 -2.14 3.97 1.96
N LYS A 133 -2.15 3.28 3.10
CA LYS A 133 -3.01 3.59 4.26
C LYS A 133 -2.71 4.95 4.86
N ARG A 134 -1.42 5.31 4.99
CA ARG A 134 -1.02 6.65 5.48
C ARG A 134 -1.41 7.76 4.51
N ARG A 135 -1.31 7.50 3.19
CA ARG A 135 -1.62 8.51 2.15
C ARG A 135 -3.12 8.64 1.87
N PHE A 136 -3.87 7.54 1.93
CA PHE A 136 -5.31 7.50 1.62
C PHE A 136 -6.11 6.77 2.71
N PRO A 137 -6.14 7.26 3.96
CA PRO A 137 -6.76 6.56 5.09
C PRO A 137 -8.22 6.20 4.83
N ASP A 138 -8.99 7.07 4.16
CA ASP A 138 -10.42 6.81 3.88
C ASP A 138 -10.68 5.66 2.91
N LEU A 139 -9.69 5.22 2.12
CA LEU A 139 -9.85 4.09 1.19
C LEU A 139 -9.69 2.73 1.89
N PHE A 140 -9.30 2.75 3.16
CA PHE A 140 -9.18 1.59 4.02
C PHE A 140 -10.21 1.75 5.12
N PRO A 141 -11.26 0.92 5.15
CA PRO A 141 -12.21 0.95 6.25
C PRO A 141 -11.44 0.84 7.56
N LYS A 142 -11.57 1.83 8.44
CA LYS A 142 -11.21 1.64 9.83
C LYS A 142 -12.07 0.48 10.30
N GLU A 143 -11.45 -0.63 10.68
CA GLU A 143 -12.12 -1.60 11.55
C GLU A 143 -12.74 -0.80 12.69
N GLN A 144 -14.05 -0.95 12.86
CA GLN A 144 -14.86 -0.04 13.66
C GLN A 144 -14.36 0.00 15.10
N VAL A 145 -13.54 1.00 15.41
CA VAL A 145 -13.48 1.59 16.73
C VAL A 145 -14.43 2.78 16.66
N SER A 146 -15.57 2.63 17.32
CA SER A 146 -16.58 3.66 17.51
C SER A 146 -15.93 4.99 17.89
N ASN A 147 -16.24 6.02 17.10
CA ASN A 147 -15.84 7.40 17.33
C ASN A 147 -16.22 7.87 18.75
N HIS A 148 -15.30 8.57 19.41
CA HIS A 148 -15.66 9.80 20.09
C HIS A 148 -14.58 10.86 19.81
N GLU A 149 -14.99 11.90 19.10
CA GLU A 149 -14.24 13.12 18.87
C GLU A 149 -14.22 14.00 20.13
N GLU A 150 -13.06 14.64 20.29
CA GLU A 150 -12.76 15.99 20.81
C GLU A 150 -13.68 16.63 21.87
N GLY A 151 -13.07 16.89 23.04
CA GLY A 151 -13.50 17.83 24.06
C GLY A 151 -12.33 18.20 24.99
N GLN A 152 -11.97 19.49 24.96
CA GLN A 152 -10.82 20.19 25.52
C GLN A 152 -10.38 19.94 26.99
N GLU A 153 -9.05 20.07 27.15
CA GLU A 153 -8.27 20.71 28.24
C GLU A 153 -8.66 20.51 29.72
N SER A 154 -7.75 19.90 30.49
CA SER A 154 -6.98 20.67 31.49
C SER A 154 -5.79 19.89 32.08
N ALA A 155 -4.66 20.61 32.10
CA ALA A 155 -3.37 20.45 32.78
C ALA A 155 -3.18 19.32 33.82
N ALA A 156 -2.15 18.47 33.61
CA ALA A 156 -0.87 18.56 34.34
C ALA A 156 0.06 17.36 34.00
N GLY A 157 1.31 17.66 33.61
CA GLY A 157 2.47 16.78 33.86
C GLY A 157 3.01 15.95 32.69
N ARG A 158 3.99 16.48 31.97
CA ARG A 158 5.07 15.74 31.30
C ARG A 158 6.39 16.52 31.57
N PRO A 159 7.59 15.96 31.39
CA PRO A 159 7.88 14.64 30.81
C PRO A 159 8.92 13.79 31.57
N SER A 160 8.92 12.48 31.30
CA SER A 160 10.18 11.73 31.27
C SER A 160 10.28 11.06 29.91
N THR A 161 11.07 11.71 29.06
CA THR A 161 11.59 11.21 27.79
C THR A 161 12.56 10.08 28.06
N LYS A 162 12.22 8.87 27.65
CA LYS A 162 13.22 7.90 27.22
C LYS A 162 12.96 7.57 25.77
N ASP A 163 13.89 8.04 24.97
CA ASP A 163 13.99 7.80 23.54
C ASP A 163 13.93 6.30 23.28
N MET A 164 12.95 5.88 22.48
CA MET A 164 12.98 4.59 21.82
C MET A 164 13.55 4.88 20.44
N GLU A 165 14.87 4.70 20.31
CA GLU A 165 15.56 4.72 19.03
C GLU A 165 14.81 3.82 18.04
N LEU A 166 14.36 4.44 16.96
CA LEU A 166 14.08 3.79 15.70
C LEU A 166 15.33 2.99 15.31
N LEU A 167 15.30 1.67 15.48
CA LEU A 167 16.25 0.78 14.84
C LEU A 167 15.93 0.74 13.34
N GLY A 168 16.37 1.78 12.64
CA GLY A 168 16.81 1.67 11.27
C GLY A 168 17.98 0.70 11.25
N GLY A 169 17.68 -0.59 11.09
CA GLY A 169 18.67 -1.61 10.83
C GLY A 169 19.27 -1.39 9.45
N GLU A 170 20.32 -0.57 9.40
CA GLU A 170 21.22 -0.45 8.26
C GLU A 170 21.70 -1.86 7.86
N CYS A 171 21.42 -2.24 6.62
CA CYS A 171 22.06 -3.37 5.98
C CYS A 171 23.54 -3.05 5.81
N ASN A 172 24.36 -3.36 6.80
CA ASN A 172 25.79 -3.15 6.71
C ASN A 172 26.40 -3.92 5.54
N GLN A 173 27.10 -3.15 4.72
CA GLN A 173 28.01 -3.61 3.68
C GLN A 173 29.14 -4.43 4.30
N LEU A 174 29.31 -5.63 3.74
CA LEU A 174 30.56 -6.33 3.43
C LEU A 174 31.81 -5.89 4.21
N ASN A 175 32.29 -6.76 5.09
CA ASN A 175 33.73 -6.87 5.33
C ASN A 175 34.32 -7.81 4.27
N GLU A 176 34.98 -7.21 3.29
CA GLU A 176 36.04 -7.85 2.52
C GLU A 176 37.26 -8.03 3.43
N GLU A 177 37.69 -9.27 3.68
CA GLU A 177 39.11 -9.55 3.85
C GLU A 177 39.47 -10.93 3.25
N ALA A 178 40.34 -10.85 2.25
CA ALA A 178 41.36 -11.81 1.83
C ALA A 178 40.91 -13.21 1.34
N GLY A 179 40.77 -13.30 0.02
CA GLY A 179 40.80 -14.56 -0.72
C GLY A 179 40.81 -14.31 -2.22
N ASP A 180 41.99 -14.00 -2.76
CA ASP A 180 42.27 -13.93 -4.20
C ASP A 180 41.75 -15.16 -4.94
N SER A 181 40.60 -15.02 -5.59
CA SER A 181 40.23 -15.82 -6.75
C SER A 181 39.21 -15.04 -7.55
N ARG A 182 39.72 -14.41 -8.60
CA ARG A 182 38.99 -13.91 -9.76
C ARG A 182 38.32 -15.09 -10.48
N GLY A 183 37.34 -15.71 -9.84
CA GLY A 183 36.38 -16.63 -10.44
C GLY A 183 35.08 -15.88 -10.64
N ASN A 184 34.53 -15.90 -11.84
CA ASN A 184 33.16 -15.49 -12.08
C ASN A 184 32.24 -16.32 -11.16
N HIS A 185 31.85 -15.79 -10.00
CA HIS A 185 30.83 -16.39 -9.15
C HIS A 185 29.48 -16.20 -9.83
N SER A 186 29.26 -16.96 -10.91
CA SER A 186 27.92 -17.32 -11.33
C SER A 186 27.30 -18.02 -10.12
N PHE A 187 26.30 -17.38 -9.50
CA PHE A 187 25.59 -18.00 -8.39
C PHE A 187 25.19 -19.42 -8.79
N PRO A 188 25.46 -20.46 -7.97
CA PRO A 188 25.19 -21.83 -8.37
C PRO A 188 23.69 -22.00 -8.62
N ASN A 189 23.30 -22.10 -9.88
CA ASN A 189 21.90 -22.25 -10.26
C ASN A 189 21.48 -23.73 -10.12
N LEU A 190 20.22 -24.00 -9.78
CA LEU A 190 19.72 -25.38 -9.60
C LEU A 190 19.87 -26.20 -10.88
N GLU A 191 19.76 -25.57 -12.05
CA GLU A 191 19.99 -26.19 -13.36
C GLU A 191 21.42 -26.74 -13.50
N HIS A 192 22.42 -26.10 -12.88
CA HIS A 192 23.80 -26.60 -12.88
C HIS A 192 23.97 -27.82 -11.97
N ALA A 193 23.27 -27.86 -10.84
CA ALA A 193 23.22 -29.05 -9.98
C ALA A 193 22.58 -30.22 -10.73
N CYS A 194 21.46 -29.98 -11.43
CA CYS A 194 20.80 -30.99 -12.27
C CYS A 194 21.72 -31.52 -13.37
N PHE A 195 22.41 -30.62 -14.08
CA PHE A 195 23.32 -31.00 -15.16
C PHE A 195 24.52 -31.81 -14.64
N SER A 196 25.12 -31.37 -13.52
CA SER A 196 26.24 -32.07 -12.88
C SER A 196 25.85 -33.48 -12.44
N PHE A 197 24.63 -33.67 -11.94
CA PHE A 197 24.09 -34.99 -11.64
C PHE A 197 23.86 -35.81 -12.93
N ALA A 198 23.24 -35.22 -13.94
CA ALA A 198 22.91 -35.92 -15.18
C ALA A 198 24.15 -36.38 -15.96
N GLN A 199 25.27 -35.64 -15.89
CA GLN A 199 26.55 -36.08 -16.44
C GLN A 199 27.07 -37.37 -15.78
N ARG A 200 26.82 -37.55 -14.47
CA ARG A 200 27.24 -38.74 -13.72
C ARG A 200 26.31 -39.93 -13.98
N GLU A 201 24.99 -39.70 -13.88
CA GLU A 201 24.00 -40.78 -13.79
C GLU A 201 23.17 -40.98 -15.07
N MET A 202 23.13 -40.00 -15.97
CA MET A 202 22.17 -39.96 -17.10
C MET A 202 22.81 -39.56 -18.44
N GLN A 203 24.09 -39.86 -18.65
CA GLN A 203 24.82 -39.43 -19.85
C GLN A 203 24.13 -39.86 -21.16
N GLN A 204 23.57 -41.08 -21.22
CA GLN A 204 22.84 -41.55 -22.40
C GLN A 204 21.61 -40.69 -22.72
N ALA A 205 20.95 -40.12 -21.72
CA ALA A 205 19.80 -39.23 -21.93
C ALA A 205 20.25 -37.84 -22.41
N LEU A 206 21.41 -37.36 -21.97
CA LEU A 206 22.01 -36.12 -22.46
C LEU A 206 22.43 -36.25 -23.92
N ASP A 207 23.09 -37.34 -24.28
CA ASP A 207 23.56 -37.58 -25.65
C ASP A 207 22.40 -37.71 -26.65
N ARG A 208 21.28 -38.34 -26.24
CA ARG A 208 20.08 -38.49 -27.08
C ARG A 208 19.37 -37.16 -27.35
N ASN A 209 19.44 -36.22 -26.41
CA ASN A 209 18.71 -34.97 -26.47
C ASN A 209 19.62 -33.77 -26.86
N ASP A 210 20.88 -34.03 -27.20
CA ASP A 210 21.90 -33.03 -27.59
C ASP A 210 22.06 -31.88 -26.58
N HIS A 211 21.96 -32.22 -25.29
CA HIS A 211 22.03 -31.26 -24.21
C HIS A 211 23.48 -31.01 -23.80
N SER A 212 24.05 -29.92 -24.32
CA SER A 212 25.48 -29.60 -24.19
C SER A 212 25.85 -28.74 -22.98
N CYS A 213 24.92 -28.01 -22.36
CA CYS A 213 25.19 -27.20 -21.17
C CYS A 213 23.99 -27.06 -20.21
N ALA A 214 24.27 -26.70 -18.96
CA ALA A 214 23.28 -26.54 -17.91
C ALA A 214 22.24 -25.44 -18.21
N GLU A 215 22.66 -24.35 -18.84
CA GLU A 215 21.84 -23.19 -19.17
C GLU A 215 20.87 -23.43 -20.32
N SER A 216 21.11 -24.48 -21.12
CA SER A 216 20.26 -24.82 -22.26
C SER A 216 18.95 -25.50 -21.88
N ILE A 217 18.83 -25.96 -20.63
CA ILE A 217 17.68 -26.72 -20.13
C ILE A 217 17.04 -25.98 -18.95
N SER A 218 15.72 -25.80 -19.02
CA SER A 218 14.98 -25.20 -17.92
C SER A 218 14.90 -26.15 -16.72
N LEU A 219 14.81 -25.61 -15.50
CA LEU A 219 14.58 -26.44 -14.30
C LEU A 219 13.33 -27.31 -14.45
N GLN A 220 12.24 -26.80 -15.03
CA GLN A 220 11.04 -27.61 -15.27
C GLN A 220 11.32 -28.79 -16.21
N THR A 221 12.11 -28.59 -17.26
CA THR A 221 12.51 -29.67 -18.18
C THR A 221 13.37 -30.72 -17.47
N TRP A 222 14.26 -30.31 -16.57
CA TRP A 222 15.00 -31.26 -15.71
C TRP A 222 14.07 -32.09 -14.83
N ILE A 223 13.09 -31.43 -14.20
CA ILE A 223 12.09 -32.10 -13.38
C ILE A 223 11.33 -33.15 -14.20
N ASP A 224 10.86 -32.80 -15.39
CA ASP A 224 10.14 -33.71 -16.27
C ASP A 224 11.03 -34.90 -16.70
N LEU A 225 12.31 -34.65 -16.97
CA LEU A 225 13.29 -35.70 -17.29
C LEU A 225 13.50 -36.67 -16.12
N PHE A 226 13.63 -36.19 -14.89
CA PHE A 226 13.81 -37.04 -13.71
C PHE A 226 12.57 -37.88 -13.40
N GLN A 227 11.37 -37.31 -13.59
CA GLN A 227 10.11 -38.03 -13.42
C GLN A 227 9.97 -39.14 -14.47
N ASN A 228 10.21 -38.84 -15.75
CA ASN A 228 10.04 -39.81 -16.84
C ASN A 228 11.03 -40.98 -16.77
N ASN A 229 12.25 -40.73 -16.26
CA ASN A 229 13.27 -41.76 -16.11
C ASN A 229 13.21 -42.48 -14.76
N LYS A 230 12.29 -42.10 -13.87
CA LYS A 230 12.16 -42.66 -12.51
C LYS A 230 13.48 -42.65 -11.74
N THR A 231 14.30 -41.64 -11.96
CA THR A 231 15.71 -41.63 -11.54
C THR A 231 15.89 -41.75 -10.02
N PHE A 232 14.91 -41.26 -9.26
CA PHE A 232 14.93 -41.26 -7.79
C PHE A 232 13.77 -42.04 -7.17
N GLU A 233 12.88 -42.63 -7.98
CA GLU A 233 11.66 -43.28 -7.51
C GLU A 233 11.97 -44.63 -6.86
N THR A 234 11.54 -44.80 -5.61
CA THR A 234 11.39 -46.07 -4.92
C THR A 234 9.90 -46.30 -4.62
N GLU A 235 9.50 -47.54 -4.33
CA GLU A 235 8.09 -47.87 -4.05
C GLU A 235 7.51 -47.02 -2.91
N ASP A 236 8.34 -46.60 -1.95
CA ASP A 236 7.93 -45.88 -0.74
C ASP A 236 7.98 -44.34 -0.87
N ASN A 237 8.63 -43.78 -1.90
CA ASN A 237 8.90 -42.33 -1.98
C ASN A 237 8.20 -41.61 -3.16
N ALA A 238 7.45 -42.32 -4.00
CA ALA A 238 6.96 -41.78 -5.26
C ALA A 238 6.14 -40.48 -5.11
N GLU A 239 5.26 -40.42 -4.10
CA GLU A 239 4.42 -39.23 -3.85
C GLU A 239 5.24 -38.05 -3.29
N SER A 240 6.08 -38.29 -2.28
CA SER A 240 6.90 -37.23 -1.67
C SER A 240 7.90 -36.65 -2.67
N LEU A 241 8.53 -37.52 -3.47
CA LEU A 241 9.42 -37.13 -4.55
C LEU A 241 8.70 -36.32 -5.63
N SER A 242 7.51 -36.76 -6.07
CA SER A 242 6.72 -36.01 -7.05
C SER A 242 6.37 -34.61 -6.55
N ASN A 243 6.02 -34.49 -5.27
CA ASN A 243 5.73 -33.22 -4.62
C ASN A 243 6.98 -32.32 -4.52
N LEU A 244 8.12 -32.88 -4.13
CA LEU A 244 9.41 -32.17 -4.07
C LEU A 244 9.79 -31.64 -5.45
N LEU A 245 9.83 -32.49 -6.46
CA LEU A 245 10.19 -32.15 -7.84
C LEU A 245 9.25 -31.07 -8.41
N ARG A 246 7.94 -31.21 -8.20
CA ARG A 246 6.95 -30.18 -8.59
C ARG A 246 7.19 -28.86 -7.87
N SER A 247 7.56 -28.89 -6.58
CA SER A 247 7.88 -27.68 -5.84
C SER A 247 9.13 -26.99 -6.38
N VAL A 248 10.17 -27.76 -6.71
CA VAL A 248 11.41 -27.23 -7.26
C VAL A 248 11.19 -26.62 -8.64
N GLY A 249 10.42 -27.29 -9.52
CA GLY A 249 10.07 -26.73 -10.83
C GLY A 249 9.33 -25.38 -10.75
N LYS A 250 8.54 -25.17 -9.68
CA LYS A 250 7.87 -23.87 -9.44
C LYS A 250 8.85 -22.75 -9.09
N ILE A 251 10.03 -23.02 -8.53
CA ILE A 251 11.03 -22.00 -8.17
C ILE A 251 11.40 -21.18 -9.41
N GLN A 252 11.62 -21.85 -10.53
CA GLN A 252 11.95 -21.19 -11.78
C GLN A 252 10.80 -20.31 -12.28
N ASN A 253 9.55 -20.80 -12.22
CA ASN A 253 8.38 -20.01 -12.59
C ASN A 253 8.22 -18.76 -11.71
N ILE A 254 8.48 -18.88 -10.40
CA ILE A 254 8.45 -17.76 -9.47
C ILE A 254 9.53 -16.74 -9.83
N ALA A 255 10.76 -17.18 -10.12
CA ALA A 255 11.86 -16.30 -10.50
C ALA A 255 11.59 -15.59 -11.83
N ILE A 256 11.15 -16.32 -12.86
CA ILE A 256 10.83 -15.78 -14.20
C ILE A 256 9.69 -14.77 -14.12
N HIS A 257 8.62 -15.09 -13.40
CA HIS A 257 7.43 -14.24 -13.33
C HIS A 257 7.47 -13.23 -12.19
N ARG A 258 8.52 -13.24 -11.37
CA ARG A 258 8.69 -12.41 -10.16
C ARG A 258 7.42 -12.42 -9.32
N LEU A 259 6.93 -13.61 -9.01
CA LEU A 259 5.72 -13.76 -8.21
C LEU A 259 6.01 -13.34 -6.77
N ASP A 260 5.08 -12.58 -6.18
CA ASP A 260 5.17 -12.19 -4.78
C ASP A 260 5.10 -13.44 -3.90
N LEU A 261 6.14 -13.64 -3.10
CA LEU A 261 6.20 -14.70 -2.10
C LEU A 261 6.11 -14.09 -0.71
N ASN A 262 5.30 -14.69 0.15
CA ASN A 262 5.43 -14.44 1.57
C ASN A 262 6.65 -15.19 2.14
N PHE A 263 7.13 -14.77 3.31
CA PHE A 263 8.32 -15.34 3.94
C PHE A 263 8.21 -16.85 4.18
N PHE A 264 7.02 -17.35 4.54
CA PHE A 264 6.80 -18.79 4.74
C PHE A 264 6.97 -19.57 3.44
N GLN A 265 6.39 -19.08 2.35
CA GLN A 265 6.53 -19.69 1.03
C GLN A 265 7.98 -19.68 0.56
N ALA A 266 8.68 -18.55 0.71
CA ALA A 266 10.09 -18.44 0.36
C ALA A 266 10.94 -19.46 1.14
N ASN A 267 10.73 -19.59 2.45
CA ASN A 267 11.44 -20.56 3.27
C ASN A 267 11.14 -22.01 2.86
N GLN A 268 9.89 -22.33 2.52
CA GLN A 268 9.51 -23.66 2.02
C GLN A 268 10.19 -23.99 0.68
N PHE A 269 10.27 -23.03 -0.24
CA PHE A 269 11.00 -23.25 -1.50
C PHE A 269 12.49 -23.48 -1.28
N LEU A 270 13.12 -22.78 -0.32
CA LEU A 270 14.52 -23.00 0.02
C LEU A 270 14.77 -24.34 0.70
N LEU A 271 13.86 -24.78 1.58
CA LEU A 271 13.90 -26.13 2.17
C LEU A 271 13.82 -27.22 1.09
N ASN A 272 12.87 -27.08 0.16
CA ASN A 272 12.70 -28.01 -0.94
C ASN A 272 13.90 -27.99 -1.90
N ALA A 273 14.50 -26.82 -2.15
CA ALA A 273 15.73 -26.72 -2.94
C ALA A 273 16.91 -27.41 -2.24
N GLU A 274 17.07 -27.24 -0.93
CA GLU A 274 18.11 -27.90 -0.13
C GLU A 274 17.93 -29.43 -0.11
N GLU A 275 16.71 -29.92 0.09
CA GLU A 275 16.40 -31.35 0.00
C GLU A 275 16.69 -31.92 -1.39
N PHE A 276 16.32 -31.18 -2.44
CA PHE A 276 16.59 -31.58 -3.81
C PHE A 276 18.09 -31.61 -4.13
N ILE A 277 18.87 -30.63 -3.68
CA ILE A 277 20.34 -30.63 -3.86
C ILE A 277 20.98 -31.85 -3.17
N ARG A 278 20.49 -32.23 -1.98
CA ARG A 278 20.95 -33.46 -1.30
C ARG A 278 20.60 -34.71 -2.10
N LEU A 279 19.43 -34.76 -2.72
CA LEU A 279 19.02 -35.87 -3.58
C LEU A 279 19.92 -35.99 -4.82
N LEU A 280 20.35 -34.87 -5.39
CA LEU A 280 21.29 -34.84 -6.52
C LEU A 280 22.73 -35.19 -6.12
N ASP A 281 23.02 -35.32 -4.82
CA ASP A 281 24.37 -35.52 -4.28
C ASP A 281 25.37 -34.48 -4.83
N THR A 282 25.00 -33.20 -4.76
CA THR A 282 25.80 -32.08 -5.27
C THR A 282 26.10 -31.05 -4.16
N PRO A 283 26.96 -31.40 -3.18
CA PRO A 283 27.13 -30.62 -1.95
C PRO A 283 27.63 -29.18 -2.16
N MET A 284 28.35 -28.91 -3.24
CA MET A 284 28.83 -27.55 -3.56
C MET A 284 27.69 -26.52 -3.74
N TYR A 285 26.49 -26.97 -4.12
CA TYR A 285 25.31 -26.08 -4.27
C TYR A 285 24.59 -25.86 -2.94
N LEU A 286 24.81 -26.74 -1.96
CA LEU A 286 24.22 -26.64 -0.63
C LEU A 286 24.75 -25.40 0.11
N ASP A 287 26.04 -25.12 -0.04
CA ASP A 287 26.70 -23.97 0.59
C ASP A 287 26.15 -22.62 0.09
N ALA A 288 25.52 -22.60 -1.08
CA ALA A 288 24.87 -21.39 -1.61
C ALA A 288 23.44 -21.20 -1.08
N VAL A 289 22.66 -22.29 -0.95
CA VAL A 289 21.25 -22.22 -0.55
C VAL A 289 21.09 -22.12 0.98
N LYS A 290 21.94 -22.82 1.72
CA LYS A 290 21.83 -22.95 3.18
C LYS A 290 21.93 -21.61 3.93
N PRO A 291 22.90 -20.71 3.66
CA PRO A 291 22.98 -19.42 4.34
C PRO A 291 21.75 -18.55 4.09
N LEU A 292 21.20 -18.59 2.87
CA LEU A 292 19.99 -17.85 2.52
C LEU A 292 18.78 -18.36 3.32
N ARG A 293 18.63 -19.68 3.45
CA ARG A 293 17.59 -20.30 4.27
C ARG A 293 17.73 -19.92 5.74
N GLU A 294 18.94 -20.02 6.29
CA GLU A 294 19.21 -19.69 7.70
C GLU A 294 18.84 -18.23 8.00
N ARG A 295 19.25 -17.30 7.13
CA ARG A 295 18.90 -15.88 7.27
C ARG A 295 17.39 -15.62 7.19
N ILE A 296 16.68 -16.27 6.27
CA ILE A 296 15.21 -16.15 6.19
C ILE A 296 14.54 -16.75 7.42
N GLY A 297 15.06 -17.87 7.93
CA GLY A 297 14.59 -18.51 9.16
C GLY A 297 14.76 -17.60 10.38
N GLU A 298 15.89 -16.90 10.50
CA GLU A 298 16.12 -15.91 11.55
C GLU A 298 15.12 -14.76 11.48
N VAL A 299 14.90 -14.19 10.29
CA VAL A 299 13.94 -13.11 10.08
C VAL A 299 12.52 -13.54 10.44
N LEU A 300 12.11 -14.77 10.07
CA LEU A 300 10.82 -15.35 10.46
C LEU A 300 10.69 -15.44 11.99
N LEU A 301 11.70 -15.98 12.68
CA LEU A 301 11.69 -16.09 14.14
C LEU A 301 11.61 -14.73 14.83
N MET A 302 12.28 -13.70 14.29
CA MET A 302 12.19 -12.33 14.81
C MET A 302 10.79 -11.74 14.59
N ALA A 303 10.20 -11.94 13.41
CA ALA A 303 8.85 -11.48 13.10
C ALA A 303 7.78 -12.13 13.98
N ASP A 304 7.90 -13.43 14.25
CA ASP A 304 6.98 -14.16 15.13
C ASP A 304 7.05 -13.64 16.56
N ARG A 305 8.27 -13.40 17.08
CA ARG A 305 8.47 -12.80 18.41
C ARG A 305 7.90 -11.39 18.51
N ALA A 306 8.13 -10.56 17.49
CA ALA A 306 7.59 -9.20 17.45
C ALA A 306 6.07 -9.21 17.44
N THR A 307 5.46 -10.08 16.61
CA THR A 307 4.00 -10.24 16.53
C THR A 307 3.41 -10.67 17.87
N ALA A 308 4.02 -11.67 18.53
CA ALA A 308 3.57 -12.12 19.85
C ALA A 308 3.69 -11.01 20.92
N SER A 309 4.78 -10.24 20.90
CA SER A 309 4.97 -9.12 21.83
C SER A 309 3.89 -8.06 21.66
N ILE A 310 3.58 -7.67 20.41
CA ILE A 310 2.55 -6.67 20.10
C ILE A 310 1.18 -7.16 20.57
N ASN A 311 0.83 -8.43 20.31
CA ASN A 311 -0.45 -8.99 20.74
C ASN A 311 -0.58 -9.03 22.25
N ASN A 312 0.46 -9.46 22.98
CA ASN A 312 0.44 -9.47 24.45
C ASN A 312 0.27 -8.07 25.05
N GLU A 313 0.92 -7.06 24.45
CA GLU A 313 0.76 -5.67 24.88
C GLU A 313 -0.66 -5.17 24.61
N ALA A 314 -1.20 -5.45 23.43
CA ALA A 314 -2.57 -5.10 23.07
C ALA A 314 -3.59 -5.76 24.00
N ASP A 315 -3.47 -7.05 24.28
CA ASP A 315 -4.34 -7.79 25.19
C ASP A 315 -4.29 -7.22 26.61
N GLY A 316 -3.08 -6.87 27.09
CA GLY A 316 -2.91 -6.20 28.38
C GLY A 316 -3.63 -4.85 28.44
N LYS A 317 -3.55 -4.06 27.37
CA LYS A 317 -4.25 -2.76 27.27
C LYS A 317 -5.77 -2.91 27.17
N VAL A 318 -6.25 -3.92 26.45
CA VAL A 318 -7.68 -4.23 26.37
C VAL A 318 -8.23 -4.59 27.75
N ALA A 319 -7.54 -5.47 28.48
CA ALA A 319 -7.93 -5.86 29.84
C ALA A 319 -7.95 -4.66 30.81
N GLU A 320 -6.98 -3.75 30.71
CA GLU A 320 -6.95 -2.51 31.50
C GLU A 320 -8.18 -1.62 31.21
N ILE A 321 -8.54 -1.46 29.94
CA ILE A 321 -9.72 -0.69 29.52
C ILE A 321 -11.01 -1.35 30.03
N GLU A 322 -11.12 -2.67 29.96
CA GLU A 322 -12.28 -3.40 30.47
C GLU A 322 -12.45 -3.21 31.98
N ALA A 323 -11.37 -3.31 32.75
CA ALA A 323 -11.40 -3.06 34.19
C ALA A 323 -11.83 -1.61 34.53
N GLN A 324 -11.38 -0.62 33.74
CA GLN A 324 -11.81 0.78 33.89
C GLN A 324 -13.29 0.96 33.57
N ARG A 325 -13.79 0.32 32.50
CA ARG A 325 -15.21 0.36 32.13
C ARG A 325 -16.09 -0.25 33.21
N GLU A 326 -15.71 -1.38 33.79
CA GLU A 326 -16.45 -1.98 34.90
C GLU A 326 -16.50 -1.06 36.12
N ARG A 327 -15.38 -0.42 36.47
CA ARG A 327 -15.34 0.53 37.58
C ARG A 327 -16.28 1.70 37.34
N LEU A 328 -16.24 2.31 36.16
CA LEU A 328 -17.12 3.41 35.78
C LEU A 328 -18.60 2.99 35.81
N ASN A 329 -18.91 1.77 35.37
CA ASN A 329 -20.28 1.26 35.42
C ASN A 329 -20.80 1.16 36.87
N ARG A 330 -19.95 0.70 37.82
CA ARG A 330 -20.32 0.67 39.24
C ARG A 330 -20.55 2.08 39.80
N GLU A 331 -19.67 3.03 39.46
CA GLU A 331 -19.83 4.44 39.87
C GLU A 331 -21.12 5.04 39.29
N GLU A 332 -21.46 4.74 38.04
CA GLU A 332 -22.70 5.18 37.41
C GLU A 332 -23.94 4.60 38.10
N GLU A 333 -23.93 3.31 38.45
CA GLU A 333 -25.02 2.66 39.19
C GLU A 333 -25.21 3.26 40.58
N ASP A 334 -24.13 3.56 41.30
CA ASP A 334 -24.17 4.23 42.60
C ASP A 334 -24.80 5.62 42.50
N VAL A 335 -24.41 6.42 41.50
CA VAL A 335 -25.00 7.75 41.25
C VAL A 335 -26.49 7.65 40.93
N LYS A 336 -26.89 6.68 40.09
CA LYS A 336 -28.31 6.43 39.78
C LYS A 336 -29.09 6.03 41.03
N ARG A 337 -28.51 5.21 41.91
CA ARG A 337 -29.14 4.81 43.18
C ARG A 337 -29.35 6.02 44.09
N VAL A 338 -28.31 6.81 44.35
CA VAL A 338 -28.38 8.01 45.20
C VAL A 338 -29.42 9.00 44.68
N ARG A 339 -29.46 9.23 43.36
CA ARG A 339 -30.48 10.07 42.73
C ARG A 339 -31.89 9.54 42.98
N SER A 340 -32.10 8.24 42.82
CA SER A 340 -33.42 7.61 43.00
C SER A 340 -33.89 7.69 44.45
N GLU A 341 -32.99 7.45 45.41
CA GLU A 341 -33.25 7.62 46.85
C GLU A 341 -33.62 9.07 47.18
N GLY A 342 -32.88 10.05 46.65
CA GLY A 342 -33.19 11.47 46.83
C GLY A 342 -34.59 11.84 46.32
N LEU A 343 -34.98 11.35 45.13
CA LEU A 343 -36.32 11.57 44.57
C LEU A 343 -37.42 10.91 45.41
N ASN A 344 -37.17 9.70 45.93
CA ASN A 344 -38.13 9.02 46.80
C ASN A 344 -38.30 9.75 48.13
N ASN A 345 -37.21 10.20 48.76
CA ASN A 345 -37.27 10.97 50.00
C ASN A 345 -38.06 12.28 49.85
N ILE A 346 -37.90 12.97 48.71
CA ILE A 346 -38.68 14.19 48.40
C ILE A 346 -40.16 13.83 48.25
N ARG A 347 -40.49 12.76 47.52
CA ARG A 347 -41.87 12.29 47.36
C ARG A 347 -42.52 11.98 48.72
N ASP A 348 -41.83 11.22 49.57
CA ASP A 348 -42.33 10.83 50.89
C ASP A 348 -42.49 12.03 51.84
N SER A 349 -41.66 13.08 51.69
CA SER A 349 -41.83 14.34 52.43
C SER A 349 -43.09 15.08 51.96
N ILE A 350 -43.26 15.24 50.65
CA ILE A 350 -44.43 15.92 50.06
C ILE A 350 -45.72 15.20 50.47
N GLU A 351 -45.75 13.87 50.39
CA GLU A 351 -46.90 13.07 50.77
C GLU A 351 -47.26 13.27 52.25
N ARG A 352 -46.27 13.22 53.15
CA ARG A 352 -46.47 13.50 54.58
C ARG A 352 -47.02 14.90 54.84
N ASP A 353 -46.48 15.92 54.16
CA ASP A 353 -46.91 17.31 54.33
C ASP A 353 -48.34 17.52 53.81
N ILE A 354 -48.70 16.90 52.68
CA ILE A 354 -50.08 16.92 52.15
C ILE A 354 -51.04 16.27 53.15
N PHE A 355 -50.72 15.09 53.69
CA PHE A 355 -51.59 14.43 54.68
C PHE A 355 -51.71 15.22 55.98
N ALA A 356 -50.65 15.87 56.43
CA ALA A 356 -50.69 16.76 57.60
C ALA A 356 -51.59 17.97 57.35
N ALA A 357 -51.47 18.63 56.19
CA ALA A 357 -52.31 19.75 55.80
C ALA A 357 -53.78 19.35 55.66
N MET A 358 -54.07 18.19 55.07
CA MET A 358 -55.44 17.65 54.97
C MET A 358 -56.06 17.40 56.35
N ARG A 359 -55.28 16.87 57.30
CA ARG A 359 -55.76 16.69 58.69
C ARG A 359 -56.06 18.02 59.37
N GLN A 360 -55.16 19.01 59.25
CA GLN A 360 -55.38 20.34 59.81
C GLN A 360 -56.63 21.01 59.21
N ALA A 361 -56.86 20.87 57.90
CA ALA A 361 -58.05 21.39 57.24
C ALA A 361 -59.34 20.73 57.75
N LYS A 362 -59.32 19.41 58.00
CA LYS A 362 -60.43 18.68 58.61
C LYS A 362 -60.74 19.20 60.02
N ASP A 363 -59.72 19.42 60.84
CA ASP A 363 -59.89 19.93 62.21
C ASP A 363 -60.42 21.37 62.24
N ALA A 364 -60.06 22.21 61.26
CA ALA A 364 -60.52 23.59 61.14
C ALA A 364 -61.95 23.73 60.56
N LEU A 365 -62.46 22.73 59.84
CA LEU A 365 -63.77 22.75 59.17
C LEU A 365 -64.58 21.47 59.51
N PRO A 366 -65.03 21.31 60.78
CA PRO A 366 -65.63 20.06 61.26
C PRO A 366 -66.96 19.68 60.59
N ASP A 367 -67.64 20.61 59.92
CA ASP A 367 -68.96 20.41 59.28
C ASP A 367 -68.90 20.07 57.78
N ILE A 368 -67.71 20.01 57.17
CA ILE A 368 -67.57 19.57 55.79
C ILE A 368 -67.21 18.08 55.82
N GLY A 369 -68.23 17.23 55.59
CA GLY A 369 -68.11 15.77 55.57
C GLY A 369 -67.14 15.25 54.50
N LEU A 370 -65.83 15.37 54.74
CA LEU A 370 -64.79 14.69 53.99
C LEU A 370 -64.79 13.23 54.45
N ALA A 371 -65.32 12.37 53.58
CA ALA A 371 -65.54 10.95 53.81
C ALA A 371 -64.31 10.25 54.38
N GLU A 372 -64.54 9.42 55.40
CA GLU A 372 -63.57 8.46 55.92
C GLU A 372 -63.28 7.42 54.84
N ASN A 373 -62.17 7.58 54.11
CA ASN A 373 -61.63 6.50 53.30
C ASN A 373 -60.61 5.72 54.13
N ARG A 374 -60.94 4.44 54.28
CA ARG A 374 -60.25 3.38 55.00
C ARG A 374 -59.07 2.82 54.21
#